data_AF-A0A851SBT9-F1
#
_entry.id   AF-A0A851SBT9-F1
#
_cell.length_a   1.000
_cell.length_b   1.000
_cell.length_c   1.000
_cell.angle_alpha   90.00
_cell.angle_beta   90.00
_cell.angle_gamma   90.00
#
_symmetry.space_group_name_H-M   'P 1'
#
loop_
_entity.id
_entity.type
_entity.pdbx_description
1 polymer ?
#
loop_
_entity_poly.entity_id
_entity_poly.type
_entity_poly.pdbx_seq_one_letter_code
_entity_poly.pdbx_strand_id
1 'polypeptide(L)'
;MDLSTIKNRLEVTNSFYTKPEDFVADFRLIFQNCAEFNEVRKVYQFFFGLVAFRKTPNSEVADAGMKLEAYFEDLLRNLYPDRKFPVQPNSQSEKDNPELTDDSDDDFVQPRKKRLKGEDRQLLK
;
A
#
# COMPACT_ATOMS: atom_id res chain seq x y z
N MET A 1 1.63 7.12 4.57
CA MET A 1 1.20 8.27 3.74
C MET A 1 -0.31 8.24 3.63
N ASP A 2 -0.97 9.40 3.61
CA ASP A 2 -2.43 9.55 3.49
C ASP A 2 -2.79 10.88 2.81
N LEU A 3 -4.05 11.01 2.37
CA LEU A 3 -4.51 12.16 1.57
C LEU A 3 -4.51 13.48 2.35
N SER A 4 -4.71 13.46 3.67
CA SER A 4 -4.69 14.68 4.47
C SER A 4 -3.27 15.23 4.58
N THR A 5 -2.28 14.34 4.75
CA THR A 5 -0.87 14.70 4.71
C THR A 5 -0.46 15.28 3.35
N ILE A 6 -0.87 14.64 2.24
CA ILE A 6 -0.57 15.16 0.90
C ILE A 6 -1.22 16.53 0.67
N LYS A 7 -2.47 16.71 1.09
CA LYS A 7 -3.17 17.99 1.00
C LYS A 7 -2.38 19.10 1.71
N ASN A 8 -1.95 18.85 2.95
CA ASN A 8 -1.19 19.83 3.74
C ASN A 8 0.16 20.15 3.08
N ARG A 9 0.85 19.14 2.53
CA ARG A 9 2.14 19.31 1.83
C ARG A 9 2.04 20.02 0.47
N LEU A 10 0.83 20.11 -0.09
CA LEU A 10 0.57 20.80 -1.35
C LEU A 10 0.28 22.30 -1.15
N GLU A 11 -0.02 22.73 0.07
CA GLU A 11 -0.31 24.14 0.36
C GLU A 11 0.93 25.01 0.10
N VAL A 12 0.72 26.21 -0.45
CA VAL A 12 1.81 27.15 -0.79
C VAL A 12 2.64 27.54 0.44
N THR A 13 1.99 27.58 1.61
CA THR A 13 2.62 27.84 2.91
C THR A 13 3.53 26.69 3.38
N ASN A 14 3.36 25.50 2.81
CA ASN A 14 4.04 24.26 3.16
C ASN A 14 4.66 23.65 1.89
N SER A 15 5.55 24.40 1.21
CA SER A 15 6.19 24.05 -0.07
C SER A 15 7.12 22.82 0.02
N PHE A 16 6.57 21.65 0.36
CA PHE A 16 7.29 20.40 0.55
C PHE A 16 7.58 19.71 -0.79
N TYR A 17 6.64 19.81 -1.74
CA TYR A 17 6.81 19.27 -3.09
C TYR A 17 7.58 20.25 -3.96
N THR A 18 8.82 19.91 -4.29
CA THR A 18 9.67 20.73 -5.16
C THR A 18 9.42 20.42 -6.63
N LYS A 19 8.95 19.21 -6.92
CA LYS A 19 8.62 18.74 -8.26
C LYS A 19 7.39 17.83 -8.22
N PRO A 20 6.58 17.77 -9.30
CA PRO A 20 5.42 16.88 -9.40
C PRO A 20 5.71 15.40 -9.13
N GLU A 21 6.93 14.93 -9.38
CA GLU A 21 7.36 13.57 -9.05
C GLU A 21 7.28 13.28 -7.55
N ASP A 22 7.53 14.27 -6.68
CA ASP A 22 7.45 14.10 -5.22
C ASP A 22 6.00 13.85 -4.78
N PHE A 23 5.06 14.61 -5.35
CA PHE A 23 3.63 14.43 -5.13
C PHE A 23 3.14 13.06 -5.62
N VAL A 24 3.57 12.64 -6.82
CA VAL A 24 3.21 11.32 -7.39
C VAL A 24 3.81 10.19 -6.56
N ALA A 25 5.03 10.35 -6.03
CA ALA A 25 5.65 9.36 -5.15
C ALA A 25 4.85 9.16 -3.86
N ASP A 26 4.41 10.25 -3.21
CA ASP A 26 3.58 10.18 -2.00
C ASP A 26 2.23 9.51 -2.28
N PHE A 27 1.58 9.82 -3.41
CA PHE A 27 0.33 9.15 -3.81
C PHE A 27 0.52 7.65 -4.01
N ARG A 28 1.58 7.24 -4.73
CA ARG A 28 1.92 5.82 -4.91
C ARG A 28 2.24 5.13 -3.59
N LEU A 29 2.86 5.83 -2.64
CA LEU A 29 3.14 5.31 -1.30
C LEU A 29 1.85 5.03 -0.51
N ILE A 30 0.75 5.77 -0.72
CA ILE A 30 -0.56 5.43 -0.14
C ILE A 30 -0.99 4.02 -0.59
N PHE A 31 -0.92 3.75 -1.90
CA PHE A 31 -1.34 2.48 -2.47
C PHE A 31 -0.40 1.33 -2.08
N GLN A 32 0.91 1.58 -2.03
CA GLN A 32 1.91 0.61 -1.54
C GLN A 32 1.65 0.23 -0.09
N ASN A 33 1.44 1.22 0.79
CA ASN A 33 1.05 0.94 2.18
C ASN A 33 -0.26 0.16 2.25
N CYS A 34 -1.25 0.52 1.41
CA CYS A 34 -2.51 -0.20 1.35
C CYS A 34 -2.28 -1.68 0.99
N ALA A 35 -1.45 -1.97 -0.01
CA ALA A 35 -1.15 -3.34 -0.42
C ALA A 35 -0.28 -4.11 0.59
N GLU A 36 0.56 -3.43 1.37
CA GLU A 36 1.42 -4.04 2.40
C GLU A 36 0.61 -4.41 3.65
N PHE A 37 -0.26 -3.51 4.13
CA PHE A 37 -1.03 -3.70 5.35
C PHE A 37 -2.36 -4.42 5.16
N ASN A 38 -2.87 -4.47 3.93
CA ASN A 38 -4.07 -5.22 3.59
C ASN A 38 -3.69 -6.43 2.76
N GLU A 39 -4.27 -7.58 3.09
CA GLU A 39 -3.91 -8.87 2.48
C GLU A 39 -4.11 -8.86 0.95
N VAL A 40 -3.04 -8.58 0.20
CA VAL A 40 -2.99 -8.73 -1.26
C VAL A 40 -2.14 -9.96 -1.58
N ARG A 41 -2.77 -10.99 -2.16
CA ARG A 41 -2.05 -12.21 -2.53
C ARG A 41 -1.44 -12.08 -3.92
N LYS A 42 -0.22 -12.59 -4.04
CA LYS A 42 0.47 -12.86 -5.29
C LYS A 42 -0.01 -14.21 -5.83
N VAL A 43 -0.87 -14.20 -6.85
CA VAL A 43 -1.36 -15.41 -7.49
C VAL A 43 -0.71 -15.54 -8.86
N TYR A 44 -0.07 -16.68 -9.10
CA TYR A 44 0.37 -17.06 -10.43
C TYR A 44 -0.82 -17.69 -11.14
N GLN A 45 -1.25 -17.07 -12.23
CA GLN A 45 -2.33 -17.59 -13.04
C GLN A 45 -1.78 -17.99 -14.41
N PHE A 46 -2.12 -19.20 -14.83
CA PHE A 46 -1.73 -19.74 -16.12
C PHE A 46 -2.74 -19.28 -17.17
N PHE A 47 -2.28 -18.52 -18.16
CA PHE A 47 -3.09 -18.11 -19.31
C PHE A 47 -2.31 -18.41 -20.59
N PHE A 48 -2.91 -19.21 -21.48
CA PHE A 48 -2.34 -19.51 -22.81
C PHE A 48 -0.86 -19.95 -22.79
N GLY A 49 -0.47 -20.83 -21.88
CA GLY A 49 0.91 -21.31 -21.81
C GLY A 49 1.87 -20.40 -21.03
N LEU A 50 1.44 -19.21 -20.61
CA LEU A 50 2.26 -18.26 -19.87
C LEU A 50 1.79 -18.13 -18.41
N VAL A 51 2.75 -18.16 -17.49
CA VAL A 51 2.51 -17.82 -16.09
C VAL A 51 2.47 -16.30 -15.96
N ALA A 52 1.29 -15.76 -15.66
CA ALA A 52 1.11 -14.35 -15.37
C ALA A 52 0.99 -14.13 -13.86
N PHE A 53 1.72 -13.15 -13.35
CA PHE A 53 1.58 -12.69 -11.98
C PHE A 53 0.36 -11.77 -11.86
N ARG A 54 -0.57 -12.07 -10.93
CA ARG A 54 -1.69 -11.19 -10.58
C ARG A 54 -1.68 -10.91 -9.09
N LYS A 55 -1.87 -9.63 -8.74
CA LYS A 55 -2.26 -9.22 -7.38
C LYS A 55 -3.76 -9.46 -7.24
N THR A 56 -4.18 -10.17 -6.20
CA THR A 56 -5.59 -10.38 -5.86
C THR A 56 -5.87 -9.80 -4.47
N PRO A 57 -6.85 -8.88 -4.34
CA PRO A 57 -7.22 -8.33 -3.04
C PRO A 57 -8.02 -9.36 -2.23
N ASN A 58 -7.68 -9.54 -0.96
CA ASN A 58 -8.42 -10.44 -0.06
C ASN A 58 -9.33 -9.66 0.92
N SER A 59 -9.38 -8.33 0.79
CA SER A 59 -10.26 -7.45 1.59
C SER A 59 -10.87 -6.34 0.72
N GLU A 60 -12.00 -5.80 1.16
CA GLU A 60 -12.65 -4.65 0.51
C GLU A 60 -11.72 -3.44 0.42
N VAL A 61 -10.94 -3.19 1.48
CA VAL A 61 -9.96 -2.10 1.52
C VAL A 61 -8.86 -2.30 0.48
N ALA A 62 -8.35 -3.53 0.32
CA ALA A 62 -7.36 -3.85 -0.68
C ALA A 62 -7.92 -3.67 -2.10
N ASP A 63 -9.17 -4.08 -2.35
CA ASP A 63 -9.83 -3.91 -3.65
C ASP A 63 -10.04 -2.42 -3.98
N ALA A 64 -10.52 -1.63 -3.02
CA ALA A 64 -10.64 -0.18 -3.16
C ALA A 64 -9.28 0.49 -3.43
N GLY A 65 -8.24 0.08 -2.71
CA GLY A 65 -6.88 0.57 -2.90
C GLY A 65 -6.36 0.29 -4.32
N MET A 66 -6.55 -0.93 -4.83
CA MET A 66 -6.14 -1.30 -6.19
C MET A 66 -6.92 -0.53 -7.27
N LYS A 67 -8.23 -0.35 -7.10
CA LYS A 67 -9.06 0.42 -8.04
C LYS A 67 -8.65 1.90 -8.09
N LEU A 68 -8.37 2.50 -6.93
CA LEU A 68 -7.91 3.87 -6.84
C LEU A 68 -6.50 4.05 -7.44
N GLU A 69 -5.60 3.09 -7.22
CA GLU A 69 -4.27 3.08 -7.85
C GLU A 69 -4.39 3.10 -9.38
N ALA A 70 -5.22 2.22 -9.95
CA ALA A 70 -5.44 2.17 -11.40
C ALA A 70 -6.03 3.48 -11.94
N TYR A 71 -7.07 4.01 -11.27
CA TYR A 71 -7.70 5.27 -11.65
C TYR A 71 -6.72 6.45 -11.60
N PHE A 72 -5.87 6.51 -10.57
CA PHE A 72 -4.88 7.55 -10.42
C PHE A 72 -3.83 7.51 -11.55
N GLU A 73 -3.34 6.32 -11.92
CA GLU A 73 -2.37 6.19 -13.03
C GLU A 73 -3.00 6.54 -14.39
N ASP A 74 -4.28 6.22 -14.61
CA ASP A 74 -5.02 6.68 -15.79
C ASP A 74 -5.16 8.20 -15.82
N LEU A 75 -5.51 8.80 -14.67
CA LEU A 75 -5.62 10.25 -14.53
C LEU A 75 -4.26 10.94 -14.81
N LEU A 76 -3.15 10.40 -14.30
CA LEU A 76 -1.82 10.91 -14.58
C LEU A 76 -1.47 10.86 -16.07
N ARG A 77 -1.78 9.74 -16.75
CA ARG A 77 -1.57 9.60 -18.20
C ARG A 77 -2.38 10.62 -18.99
N ASN A 78 -3.60 10.90 -18.56
CA ASN A 78 -4.49 11.85 -19.24
C ASN A 78 -4.08 13.30 -19.01
N LEU A 79 -3.66 13.67 -17.79
CA LEU A 79 -3.27 15.03 -17.45
C LEU A 79 -1.86 15.39 -17.94
N TYR A 80 -0.96 14.40 -18.00
CA TYR A 80 0.44 14.61 -18.38
C TYR A 80 0.90 13.60 -19.44
N PRO A 81 0.38 13.67 -20.68
CA PRO A 81 0.66 12.69 -21.74
C PRO A 81 2.16 12.60 -22.10
N ASP A 82 2.85 13.74 -22.07
CA ASP A 82 4.27 13.85 -22.45
C ASP A 82 5.24 13.66 -21.28
N ARG A 83 4.73 13.53 -20.05
CA ARG A 83 5.57 13.34 -18.86
C ARG A 83 5.57 11.88 -18.43
N LYS A 84 6.73 11.43 -17.95
CA LYS A 84 6.86 10.13 -17.29
C LYS A 84 7.17 10.35 -15.82
N PHE A 85 6.44 9.64 -14.97
CA PHE A 85 6.68 9.59 -13.54
C PHE A 85 7.28 8.21 -13.22
N PRO A 86 8.62 8.07 -13.21
CA PRO A 86 9.24 6.80 -12.87
C PRO A 86 8.87 6.41 -11.44
N VAL A 87 8.67 5.12 -11.21
CA VAL A 87 8.53 4.59 -9.85
C VAL A 87 9.89 4.75 -9.19
N GLN A 88 10.00 5.61 -8.17
CA GLN A 88 11.22 5.68 -7.39
C GLN A 88 11.39 4.33 -6.68
N PRO A 89 12.57 3.68 -6.77
CA PRO A 89 12.86 2.55 -5.90
C PRO A 89 12.82 3.11 -4.49
N ASN A 90 11.81 2.73 -3.70
CA ASN A 90 11.76 3.11 -2.30
C ASN A 90 13.11 2.73 -1.69
N SER A 91 13.81 3.70 -1.12
CA SER A 91 14.95 3.46 -0.25
C SER A 91 14.49 2.57 0.90
N GLN A 92 14.70 1.26 0.76
CA GLN A 92 14.80 0.34 1.89
C GLN A 92 16.11 0.68 2.61
N SER A 93 16.17 1.80 3.31
CA SER A 93 17.36 2.18 4.07
C SER A 93 16.93 2.92 5.31
N GLU A 94 16.35 2.18 6.27
CA GLU A 94 16.53 2.36 7.73
C GLU A 94 15.96 1.12 8.46
N LYS A 95 16.42 -0.09 8.12
CA LYS A 95 16.18 -1.28 8.98
C LYS A 95 17.38 -2.21 9.18
N ASP A 96 18.50 -1.97 8.51
CA ASP A 96 19.74 -2.70 8.79
C ASP A 96 20.72 -1.75 9.48
N ASN A 97 20.53 -1.58 10.79
CA ASN A 97 21.60 -1.13 11.67
C ASN A 97 21.80 -2.24 12.73
N PRO A 98 22.68 -3.22 12.49
CA PRO A 98 22.95 -4.27 13.45
C PRO A 98 24.05 -3.80 14.39
N GLU A 99 23.67 -3.15 15.49
CA GLU A 99 24.37 -3.14 16.78
C GLU A 99 23.81 -1.98 17.61
N LEU A 100 23.07 -2.29 18.67
CA LEU A 100 23.28 -1.82 20.03
C LEU A 100 22.31 -2.61 20.92
N THR A 101 22.88 -3.47 21.75
CA THR A 101 22.26 -4.14 22.89
C THR A 101 21.60 -3.12 23.82
N ASP A 102 20.40 -3.38 24.33
CA ASP A 102 20.14 -3.53 25.78
C ASP A 102 18.63 -3.75 26.05
N ASP A 103 18.40 -4.57 27.06
CA ASP A 103 17.19 -5.14 27.65
C ASP A 103 15.94 -4.21 27.74
N SER A 104 14.84 -4.54 27.04
CA SER A 104 13.51 -4.00 27.36
C SER A 104 12.38 -4.87 26.83
N ASP A 105 11.76 -5.63 27.74
CA ASP A 105 10.50 -6.35 27.55
C ASP A 105 9.33 -5.36 27.32
N ASP A 106 9.12 -4.94 26.07
CA ASP A 106 7.87 -4.30 25.65
C ASP A 106 7.24 -5.13 24.52
N ASP A 107 6.29 -5.98 24.91
CA ASP A 107 5.46 -6.81 24.05
C ASP A 107 4.60 -5.90 23.15
N PHE A 108 5.14 -5.45 22.02
CA PHE A 108 4.36 -4.74 21.00
C PHE A 108 3.40 -5.72 20.30
N VAL A 109 2.23 -5.91 20.92
CA VAL A 109 1.14 -6.66 20.31
C VAL A 109 0.57 -5.85 19.15
N GLN A 110 0.95 -6.21 17.92
CA GLN A 110 0.23 -5.78 16.73
C GLN A 110 -1.26 -6.17 16.88
N PRO A 111 -2.24 -5.27 16.64
CA PRO A 111 -3.64 -5.61 16.73
C PRO A 111 -4.02 -6.73 15.75
N ARG A 112 -4.04 -7.97 16.22
CA ARG A 112 -4.57 -9.11 15.46
C ARG A 112 -6.07 -8.89 15.27
N LYS A 113 -6.51 -8.83 14.01
CA LYS A 113 -7.92 -8.78 13.63
C LYS A 113 -8.67 -9.95 14.31
N LYS A 114 -9.64 -9.63 15.17
CA LYS A 114 -10.59 -10.61 15.72
C LYS A 114 -11.38 -11.21 14.55
N ARG A 115 -11.11 -12.46 14.21
CA ARG A 115 -11.98 -13.27 13.35
C ARG A 115 -13.32 -13.40 14.06
N LEU A 116 -14.39 -12.83 13.49
CA LEU A 116 -15.76 -13.06 13.95
C LEU A 116 -16.02 -14.57 13.92
N LYS A 117 -16.26 -15.14 15.09
CA LYS A 117 -16.59 -16.55 15.27
C LYS A 117 -18.08 -16.67 14.99
N GLY A 118 -18.43 -17.07 13.77
CA GLY A 118 -19.79 -17.47 13.41
C GLY A 118 -20.22 -18.62 14.31
N GLU A 119 -21.38 -18.47 14.94
CA GLU A 119 -22.00 -19.47 15.81
C GLU A 119 -22.58 -20.59 14.96
N ASP A 120 -21.95 -21.77 14.97
CA ASP A 120 -22.61 -23.03 14.58
C ASP A 120 -22.66 -23.94 15.81
N ARG A 121 -23.63 -23.70 16.69
CA ARG A 121 -24.08 -24.73 17.64
C ARG A 121 -24.96 -25.71 16.87
N GLN A 122 -24.33 -26.72 16.30
CA GLN A 122 -25.01 -27.97 15.93
C GLN A 122 -25.52 -28.62 17.22
N LEU A 123 -26.79 -28.43 17.53
CA LEU A 123 -27.53 -29.31 18.44
C LEU A 123 -27.80 -30.61 17.69
N LEU A 124 -27.03 -31.65 18.02
CA LEU A 124 -27.34 -33.02 17.63
C LEU A 124 -27.31 -33.92 18.86
N LYS A 125 -28.49 -34.51 19.10
CA LYS A 125 -28.89 -35.56 20.05
C LYS A 125 -29.09 -35.17 21.50
#